data_AF-A0A523WGD5-F1
#
_entry.id   AF-A0A523WGD5-F1
#
_cell.length_a   1.000
_cell.length_b   1.000
_cell.length_c   1.000
_cell.angle_alpha   90.00
_cell.angle_beta   90.00
_cell.angle_gamma   90.00
#
_symmetry.space_group_name_H-M   'P 1'
#
loop_
_entity.id
_entity.type
_entity.pdbx_description
1 polymer ?
#
loop_
_entity_poly.entity_id
_entity_poly.type
_entity_poly.pdbx_seq_one_letter_code
_entity_poly.pdbx_strand_id
1 'polypeptide(L)'
;VIKEFQEWELPEVLPREIDVPSSSQKIIAIVGPRRSGKTYLLFWLIKKLLSENISAEQIIYFNFDDPRLLPCDAKDIELILEAYRELYPE
;
A
#
# COMPACT_ATOMS: atom_id res chain seq x y z
N VAL A 1 7.72 9.86 0.34
CA VAL A 1 7.13 8.54 0.02
C VAL A 1 6.40 7.90 1.20
N ILE A 2 7.06 7.39 2.25
CA ILE A 2 6.36 6.71 3.38
C ILE A 2 5.41 7.68 4.12
N LYS A 3 5.95 8.72 4.77
CA LYS A 3 5.16 9.74 5.47
C LYS A 3 4.15 10.43 4.56
N GLU A 4 4.59 10.74 3.34
CA GLU A 4 3.74 11.34 2.32
C GLU A 4 2.49 10.49 2.04
N PHE A 5 2.61 9.16 1.92
CA PHE A 5 1.44 8.28 1.79
C PHE A 5 0.58 8.28 3.07
N GLN A 6 1.20 8.26 4.24
CA GLN A 6 0.48 8.19 5.53
C GLN A 6 -0.30 9.47 5.84
N GLU A 7 0.16 10.61 5.34
CA GLU A 7 -0.50 11.91 5.44
C GLU A 7 -1.42 12.21 4.24
N TRP A 8 -1.35 11.41 3.18
CA TRP A 8 -2.09 11.65 1.95
C TRP A 8 -3.56 11.26 2.08
N GLU A 9 -4.44 12.18 1.67
CA GLU A 9 -5.85 11.88 1.47
C GLU A 9 -6.04 10.97 0.25
N LEU A 10 -6.36 9.70 0.52
CA LEU A 10 -6.67 8.73 -0.52
C LEU A 10 -7.81 9.24 -1.42
N PRO A 11 -7.72 9.00 -2.74
CA PRO A 11 -8.76 9.44 -3.67
C PRO A 11 -10.12 8.82 -3.32
N GLU A 12 -11.18 9.43 -3.83
CA GLU A 12 -12.50 8.80 -3.76
C GLU A 12 -12.47 7.45 -4.50
N VAL A 13 -12.93 6.42 -3.80
CA VAL A 13 -12.99 5.06 -4.28
C VAL A 13 -14.39 4.53 -4.03
N LEU A 14 -14.96 3.91 -5.05
CA LEU A 14 -16.25 3.24 -4.93
C LEU A 14 -16.08 1.90 -4.21
N PRO A 15 -17.09 1.44 -3.44
CA PRO A 15 -17.11 0.10 -2.90
C PRO A 15 -16.85 -0.96 -3.96
N ARG A 16 -16.05 -1.96 -3.62
CA ARG A 16 -15.70 -3.08 -4.50
C ARG A 16 -16.32 -4.36 -3.97
N GLU A 17 -16.90 -5.15 -4.87
CA GLU A 17 -17.42 -6.49 -4.56
C GLU A 17 -16.30 -7.49 -4.27
N ILE A 18 -15.08 -7.22 -4.76
CA ILE A 18 -13.91 -8.04 -4.52
C ILE A 18 -13.45 -7.81 -3.08
N ASP A 19 -13.62 -8.83 -2.24
CA ASP A 19 -13.06 -8.85 -0.90
C ASP A 19 -11.66 -9.49 -0.93
N VAL A 20 -10.65 -8.70 -0.57
CA VAL A 20 -9.26 -9.17 -0.48
C VAL A 20 -9.04 -9.73 0.93
N PRO A 21 -8.60 -10.99 1.09
CA PRO A 21 -8.51 -11.64 2.40
C PRO A 21 -7.31 -11.11 3.22
N SER A 22 -7.41 -9.90 3.75
CA SER A 22 -6.33 -9.19 4.48
C SER A 22 -5.81 -9.91 5.72
N SER A 23 -6.62 -10.80 6.32
CA SER A 23 -6.23 -11.62 7.48
C SER A 23 -5.38 -12.85 7.11
N SER A 24 -5.15 -13.11 5.83
CA SER A 24 -4.33 -14.21 5.36
C SER A 24 -2.86 -14.03 5.77
N GLN A 25 -2.24 -15.08 6.32
CA GLN A 25 -0.79 -15.13 6.54
C GLN A 25 0.03 -15.42 5.27
N LYS A 26 -0.60 -15.30 4.09
CA LYS A 26 0.03 -15.55 2.78
C LYS A 26 0.07 -14.27 1.97
N ILE A 27 1.06 -14.19 1.08
CA ILE A 27 1.13 -13.13 0.07
C ILE A 27 -0.08 -13.26 -0.88
N ILE A 28 -0.77 -12.14 -1.10
CA ILE A 28 -1.90 -12.06 -2.02
C ILE A 28 -1.46 -11.31 -3.27
N ALA A 29 -1.59 -11.94 -4.44
CA ALA A 29 -1.28 -11.33 -5.72
C ALA A 29 -2.57 -10.91 -6.44
N ILE A 30 -2.73 -9.61 -6.71
CA ILE A 30 -3.82 -9.07 -7.52
C ILE A 30 -3.33 -8.94 -8.97
N VAL A 31 -3.80 -9.81 -9.86
CA VAL A 31 -3.38 -9.87 -11.27
C VAL A 31 -4.49 -9.45 -12.22
N GLY A 32 -4.12 -8.95 -13.41
CA GLY A 32 -5.07 -8.57 -14.46
C GLY A 32 -4.54 -7.51 -15.43
N PRO A 33 -5.28 -7.18 -16.49
CA PRO A 33 -4.83 -6.27 -17.56
C PRO A 33 -4.60 -4.83 -17.08
N ARG A 34 -3.77 -4.06 -17.78
CA ARG A 34 -3.56 -2.63 -17.47
C ARG A 34 -4.90 -1.90 -17.49
N ARG A 35 -5.10 -0.95 -16.55
CA ARG A 35 -6.35 -0.17 -16.37
C ARG A 35 -7.58 -0.98 -15.93
N SER A 36 -7.43 -2.22 -15.44
CA SER A 36 -8.51 -2.99 -14.83
C SER A 36 -8.94 -2.53 -13.42
N GLY A 37 -8.43 -1.40 -12.94
CA GLY A 37 -8.78 -0.86 -11.61
C GLY A 37 -8.01 -1.44 -10.42
N LYS A 38 -6.94 -2.22 -10.62
CA LYS A 38 -6.13 -2.80 -9.53
C LYS A 38 -5.64 -1.77 -8.51
N THR A 39 -5.11 -0.63 -8.96
CA THR A 39 -4.66 0.44 -8.07
C THR A 39 -5.81 0.96 -7.20
N TYR A 40 -7.00 1.11 -7.77
CA TYR A 40 -8.18 1.53 -7.03
C TYR A 40 -8.73 0.43 -6.11
N LEU A 41 -8.50 -0.85 -6.41
CA LEU A 41 -8.78 -1.95 -5.49
C LEU A 41 -7.83 -1.90 -4.28
N LEU A 42 -6.54 -1.57 -4.48
CA LEU A 42 -5.60 -1.35 -3.38
C LEU A 42 -6.01 -0.15 -2.51
N PHE A 43 -6.42 0.96 -3.11
CA PHE A 43 -6.94 2.12 -2.36
C PHE A 43 -8.22 1.80 -1.59
N TRP A 44 -9.14 1.02 -2.17
CA TRP A 44 -10.32 0.52 -1.46
C TRP A 44 -9.93 -0.35 -0.26
N LEU A 45 -8.97 -1.27 -0.43
CA LEU A 45 -8.45 -2.10 0.65
C LEU A 45 -7.84 -1.24 1.77
N ILE A 46 -7.03 -0.23 1.44
CA ILE A 46 -6.45 0.66 2.44
C ILE A 46 -7.56 1.39 3.21
N LYS A 47 -8.59 1.92 2.54
CA LYS A 47 -9.74 2.54 3.24
C LYS A 47 -10.46 1.56 4.17
N LYS A 48 -10.62 0.30 3.76
CA LYS A 48 -11.19 -0.75 4.60
C LYS A 48 -10.34 -0.99 5.86
N LEU A 49 -9.02 -1.15 5.71
CA LEU A 49 -8.10 -1.33 6.84
C LEU A 49 -8.16 -0.15 7.82
N LEU A 50 -8.14 1.08 7.31
CA LEU A 50 -8.27 2.29 8.15
C LEU A 50 -9.61 2.31 8.91
N SER A 51 -10.71 1.88 8.27
CA SER A 51 -12.03 1.78 8.93
C SER A 51 -12.10 0.70 10.02
N GLU A 52 -11.19 -0.28 9.98
CA GLU A 52 -11.05 -1.35 10.97
C GLU A 52 -10.11 -0.94 12.14
N ASN A 53 -9.79 0.36 12.28
CA ASN A 53 -8.88 0.94 13.27
C ASN A 53 -7.40 0.55 13.09
N ILE A 54 -6.98 0.10 11.91
CA ILE A 54 -5.56 -0.01 11.59
C ILE A 54 -5.03 1.39 11.30
N SER A 55 -3.99 1.82 12.01
CA SER A 55 -3.39 3.13 11.78
C SER A 55 -2.77 3.19 10.39
N ALA A 56 -2.82 4.35 9.73
CA ALA A 56 -2.09 4.59 8.48
C ALA A 56 -0.60 4.30 8.65
N GLU A 57 -0.07 4.49 9.85
CA GLU A 57 1.31 4.21 10.21
C GLU A 57 1.68 2.73 10.10
N GLN A 58 0.69 1.83 10.20
CA GLN A 58 0.87 0.38 10.05
C GLN A 58 0.72 -0.09 8.59
N ILE A 59 0.51 0.83 7.65
CA ILE A 59 0.29 0.55 6.24
C ILE A 59 1.41 1.18 5.43
N ILE A 60 2.11 0.35 4.65
CA ILE A 60 3.09 0.81 3.65
C ILE A 60 2.48 0.62 2.27
N TYR A 61 2.31 1.72 1.54
CA TYR A 61 1.99 1.69 0.12
C TYR A 61 3.21 2.08 -0.70
N PHE A 62 3.55 1.23 -1.66
CA PHE A 62 4.70 1.44 -2.53
C PHE A 62 4.26 1.54 -3.98
N ASN A 63 4.53 2.68 -4.61
CA ASN A 63 4.23 2.92 -6.01
C ASN A 63 5.48 2.74 -6.87
N PHE A 64 5.59 1.60 -7.54
CA PHE A 64 6.71 1.30 -8.44
C PHE A 64 6.79 2.22 -9.67
N ASP A 65 5.73 2.98 -9.99
CA ASP A 65 5.74 3.95 -11.09
C ASP A 65 6.24 5.35 -10.65
N ASP A 66 6.55 5.56 -9.36
CA ASP A 66 7.07 6.85 -8.87
C ASP A 66 8.51 7.08 -9.39
N PRO A 67 8.77 8.17 -10.13
CA PRO A 67 10.11 8.46 -10.66
C PRO A 67 11.19 8.59 -9.59
N ARG A 68 10.85 8.94 -8.35
CA ARG A 68 11.79 9.05 -7.23
C ARG A 68 12.33 7.71 -6.77
N LEU A 69 11.63 6.63 -7.12
CA LEU A 69 11.98 5.27 -6.77
C LEU A 69 12.66 4.53 -7.93
N LEU A 70 12.83 5.15 -9.10
CA LEU A 70 13.38 4.49 -10.28
C LEU A 70 14.85 4.87 -10.51
N PRO A 71 15.73 3.88 -10.79
CA PRO A 71 15.49 2.44 -10.76
C PRO A 71 15.34 1.92 -9.32
N CYS A 72 14.51 0.88 -9.12
CA CYS A 72 14.33 0.22 -7.83
C CYS A 72 14.85 -1.21 -7.90
N ASP A 73 15.78 -1.57 -7.03
CA ASP A 73 16.24 -2.94 -6.83
C ASP A 73 15.89 -3.48 -5.43
N ALA A 74 16.34 -4.70 -5.14
CA ALA A 74 16.05 -5.36 -3.86
C ALA A 74 16.62 -4.62 -2.64
N LYS A 75 17.77 -3.94 -2.79
CA LYS A 75 18.39 -3.18 -1.69
C LYS A 75 17.60 -1.92 -1.40
N ASP A 76 17.04 -1.28 -2.43
CA ASP A 76 16.18 -0.11 -2.24
C ASP A 76 14.93 -0.48 -1.44
N ILE A 77 14.31 -1.63 -1.74
CA ILE A 77 13.16 -2.14 -0.97
C ILE A 77 13.54 -2.42 0.48
N GLU A 78 14.70 -3.03 0.73
CA GLU A 78 15.18 -3.29 2.09
C GLU A 78 15.42 -1.99 2.87
N LEU A 79 16.03 -0.99 2.23
CA LEU A 79 16.23 0.35 2.82
C LEU A 79 14.90 1.02 3.19
N ILE A 80 13.86 0.87 2.38
CA ILE A 80 12.53 1.42 2.68
C ILE A 80 11.92 0.73 3.91
N LEU A 81 12.09 -0.59 4.04
CA LEU A 81 11.61 -1.34 5.19
C LEU A 81 12.37 -0.97 6.46
N GLU A 82 13.69 -0.75 6.37
CA GLU A 82 14.51 -0.25 7.47
C GLU A 82 14.06 1.15 7.90
N ALA A 83 13.93 2.09 6.95
CA ALA A 83 13.47 3.44 7.22
C ALA A 83 12.07 3.47 7.85
N TYR A 84 11.17 2.57 7.41
CA TYR A 84 9.86 2.39 8.04
C TYR A 84 9.98 1.95 9.51
N ARG A 85 10.83 0.96 9.81
CA ARG A 85 11.06 0.47 11.18
C ARG A 85 11.73 1.52 12.06
N GLU A 86 12.58 2.38 11.51
CA GLU A 86 13.17 3.50 12.24
C GLU A 86 12.14 4.60 12.57
N LEU A 87 11.22 4.87 11.65
CA LEU A 87 10.12 5.81 11.89
C LEU A 87 9.12 5.29 12.94
N TYR A 88 8.95 3.96 13.02
CA TYR A 88 7.98 3.27 13.86
C TYR A 88 8.64 2.09 14.60
N PRO A 89 9.41 2.36 15.67
CA PRO A 89 10.17 1.32 16.38
C PRO A 89 9.33 0.46 17.34
N GLU A 90 8.07 0.81 17.58
CA GLU A 90 7.11 0.06 18.42
C GLU A 90 6.21 -0.87 17.58
#